data_AF-A0A559M2M9-F1
#
_entry.id   AF-A0A559M2M9-F1
#
_cell.length_a   1.000
_cell.length_b   1.000
_cell.length_c   1.000
_cell.angle_alpha   90.00
_cell.angle_beta   90.00
_cell.angle_gamma   90.00
#
_symmetry.space_group_name_H-M   'P 1'
#
loop_
_entity.id
_entity.type
_entity.pdbx_description
1 polymer ?
#
loop_
_entity_poly.entity_id
_entity_poly.type
_entity_poly.pdbx_seq_one_letter_code
_entity_poly.pdbx_strand_id
1 'polypeptide(L)' 'MQDPNKGWEKDEEMADERFLMCNVKGTKALRKGIVMFTGCSHRGLVNASRNAVGLLGGTVPLHAVLGGVATT' A
#
# COMPACT_ATOMS: atom_id res chain seq x y z
N MET A 1 13.40 29.13 10.53
CA MET A 1 13.50 28.90 11.99
C MET A 1 12.26 28.11 12.42
N GLN A 2 12.44 26.90 12.95
CA GLN A 2 11.34 26.10 13.55
C GLN A 2 11.36 26.33 15.06
N ASP A 3 10.16 26.54 15.64
CA ASP A 3 9.96 26.80 17.06
C ASP A 3 10.16 25.50 17.89
N PRO A 4 11.01 25.50 18.93
CA PRO A 4 11.33 24.30 19.71
C PRO A 4 10.18 23.79 20.58
N ASN A 5 9.04 24.51 20.66
CA ASN A 5 7.91 24.15 21.50
C ASN A 5 6.68 23.63 20.73
N LYS A 6 6.80 23.38 19.42
CA LYS A 6 5.79 22.61 18.70
C LYS A 6 5.92 21.13 19.06
N GLY A 7 5.02 20.65 19.91
CA GLY A 7 4.79 19.21 20.08
C GLY A 7 4.41 18.56 18.75
N TRP A 8 4.56 17.23 18.66
CA TRP A 8 4.24 16.42 17.48
C TRP A 8 2.92 16.87 16.82
N GLU A 9 3.03 17.56 15.68
CA GLU A 9 1.88 17.88 14.84
C GLU A 9 1.61 16.69 13.92
N LYS A 10 0.35 16.24 13.86
CA LYS A 10 -0.07 15.22 12.91
C LYS A 10 0.08 15.83 11.52
N ASP A 11 1.14 15.42 10.82
CA ASP A 11 1.32 15.69 9.40
C ASP A 11 0.01 15.30 8.70
N GLU A 12 -0.54 16.19 7.89
CA GLU A 12 -1.86 15.98 7.28
C GLU A 12 -1.92 14.58 6.68
N GLU A 13 -3.09 13.95 6.72
CA GLU A 13 -3.32 12.73 5.97
C GLU A 13 -3.09 13.03 4.49
N MET A 14 -1.83 12.95 4.02
CA MET A 14 -1.53 12.84 2.60
C MET A 14 -2.32 11.63 2.16
N ALA A 15 -3.42 11.90 1.45
CA ALA A 15 -4.32 10.90 0.94
C ALA A 15 -3.45 9.77 0.38
N ASP A 16 -3.71 8.56 0.90
CA ASP A 16 -3.00 7.31 0.66
C ASP A 16 -2.27 7.33 -0.68
N GLU A 17 -1.04 6.80 -0.68
CA GLU A 17 -0.38 6.37 -1.91
C GLU A 17 -1.41 5.80 -2.88
N ARG A 18 -1.58 6.47 -4.02
CA ARG A 18 -2.53 6.03 -5.03
C ARG A 18 -2.03 4.70 -5.57
N PHE A 19 -2.56 3.60 -5.03
CA PHE A 19 -2.28 2.26 -5.51
C PHE A 19 -3.46 1.73 -6.30
N LEU A 20 -3.15 1.06 -7.41
CA LEU A 20 -4.13 0.29 -8.16
C LEU A 20 -3.93 -1.18 -7.76
N MET A 21 -4.99 -1.86 -7.36
CA MET A 21 -4.91 -3.29 -7.09
C MET A 21 -5.94 -4.08 -7.90
N CYS A 22 -5.50 -5.24 -8.39
CA CYS A 22 -6.34 -6.17 -9.15
C CYS A 22 -6.38 -7.51 -8.44
N ASN A 23 -7.58 -8.00 -8.13
CA ASN A 23 -7.79 -9.37 -7.68
C ASN A 23 -7.83 -10.32 -8.88
N VAL A 24 -6.71 -10.98 -9.17
CA VAL A 24 -6.57 -11.84 -10.35
C VAL A 24 -7.10 -13.24 -10.03
N LYS A 25 -8.23 -13.59 -10.65
CA LYS A 25 -8.68 -14.98 -10.73
C LYS A 25 -7.74 -15.74 -11.66
N GLY A 26 -7.09 -16.79 -11.16
CA GLY A 26 -6.43 -17.74 -12.05
C GLY A 26 -7.44 -18.76 -12.58
N THR A 27 -6.96 -19.93 -12.97
CA THR A 27 -7.84 -21.02 -13.44
C THR A 27 -8.73 -21.53 -12.29
N LYS A 28 -9.76 -22.35 -12.58
CA LYS A 28 -10.66 -22.91 -11.54
C LYS A 28 -9.91 -23.61 -10.37
N ALA A 29 -8.66 -24.02 -10.58
CA ALA A 29 -7.81 -24.67 -9.57
C ALA A 29 -6.79 -23.73 -8.87
N LEU A 30 -6.52 -22.52 -9.40
CA LEU A 30 -5.58 -21.57 -8.79
C LEU A 30 -6.19 -20.17 -8.71
N ARG A 31 -6.41 -19.65 -7.51
CA ARG A 31 -6.54 -18.21 -7.29
C ARG A 31 -5.14 -17.61 -7.28
N LYS A 32 -4.86 -16.59 -8.09
CA LYS A 32 -3.54 -15.92 -8.09
C LYS A 32 -3.43 -14.92 -6.94
N GLY A 33 -4.48 -14.14 -6.69
CA GLY A 33 -4.52 -13.18 -5.58
C GLY A 33 -4.37 -11.73 -6.04
N ILE A 34 -3.97 -10.85 -5.13
CA ILE A 34 -3.85 -9.40 -5.35
C ILE A 34 -2.55 -9.09 -6.09
N VAL A 35 -2.64 -8.35 -7.20
CA VAL A 35 -1.50 -7.67 -7.82
C VAL A 35 -1.66 -6.17 -7.58
N MET A 36 -0.71 -5.55 -6.88
CA MET A 36 -0.74 -4.14 -6.51
C MET A 36 0.29 -3.33 -7.29
N PHE A 37 -0.11 -2.17 -7.79
CA PHE A 37 0.75 -1.19 -8.47
C PHE A 37 0.87 0.06 -7.61
N THR A 38 2.09 0.50 -7.33
CA THR A 38 2.38 1.73 -6.55
C THR A 38 3.45 2.56 -7.25
N GLY A 39 3.43 3.87 -7.00
CA GLY A 39 4.37 4.84 -7.57
C GLY A 39 5.73 4.85 -6.87
N CYS A 40 5.98 5.85 -6.02
CA CYS A 40 7.26 6.05 -5.34
C CYS A 40 7.26 5.58 -3.87
N SER A 41 6.21 4.90 -3.43
CA SER A 41 5.98 4.45 -2.06
C SER A 41 6.56 5.27 -0.87
N HIS A 42 6.39 6.61 -0.88
CA HIS A 42 6.90 7.53 0.15
C HIS A 42 6.41 7.23 1.59
N ARG A 43 5.21 6.66 1.77
CA ARG A 43 4.61 6.25 3.06
C ARG A 43 4.74 4.75 3.36
N GLY A 44 5.51 4.03 2.53
CA GLY A 44 5.97 2.67 2.81
C GLY A 44 5.10 1.58 2.20
N LEU A 45 5.74 0.74 1.37
CA LEU A 45 5.15 -0.38 0.65
C LEU A 45 4.34 -1.34 1.54
N VAL A 46 4.81 -1.55 2.76
CA VAL A 46 4.21 -2.51 3.70
C VAL A 46 2.83 -2.04 4.17
N ASN A 47 2.66 -0.74 4.43
CA ASN A 47 1.38 -0.21 4.88
C ASN A 47 0.35 -0.20 3.75
N ALA A 48 0.75 0.20 2.54
CA ALA A 48 -0.09 0.10 1.35
C ALA A 48 -0.53 -1.36 1.07
N SER A 49 0.42 -2.30 1.20
CA SER A 49 0.16 -3.73 1.02
C SER A 49 -0.83 -4.29 2.04
N ARG A 50 -0.71 -3.88 3.32
CA ARG A 50 -1.67 -4.26 4.38
C ARG A 50 -3.05 -3.66 4.14
N ASN A 51 -3.12 -2.40 3.70
CA ASN A 51 -4.38 -1.74 3.34
C ASN A 51 -5.06 -2.49 2.17
N ALA A 52 -4.33 -2.78 1.08
CA ALA A 52 -4.83 -3.52 -0.07
C ALA A 52 -5.40 -4.90 0.30
N VAL A 53 -4.73 -5.65 1.19
CA VAL A 53 -5.23 -6.93 1.71
C VAL A 53 -6.48 -6.74 2.57
N GLY A 54 -6.52 -5.70 3.41
CA GLY A 54 -7.66 -5.35 4.24
C GLY A 54 -8.91 -5.00 3.43
N LEU A 55 -8.76 -4.30 2.30
CA LEU A 55 -9.86 -3.96 1.38
C LEU A 55 -10.55 -5.20 0.79
N LEU A 56 -9.90 -6.37 0.76
CA LEU A 56 -10.48 -7.65 0.36
C LEU A 56 -10.81 -8.57 1.55
N GLY A 57 -10.95 -7.99 2.75
CA GLY A 57 -11.31 -8.69 3.98
C GLY A 57 -10.23 -9.66 4.48
N GLY A 58 -8.98 -9.51 4.04
CA GLY A 58 -7.86 -10.38 4.47
C GLY A 58 -7.89 -11.80 3.92
N THR A 59 -8.81 -12.12 3.01
CA THR A 59 -9.00 -13.49 2.49
C THR A 59 -8.24 -13.78 1.20
N VAL A 60 -7.77 -12.74 0.53
CA VAL A 60 -7.07 -12.84 -0.77
C VAL A 60 -5.58 -12.58 -0.55
N PRO A 61 -4.69 -13.53 -0.89
CA PRO A 61 -3.25 -13.35 -0.70
C PRO A 61 -2.70 -12.28 -1.64
N LEU A 62 -1.71 -11.52 -1.18
CA LEU A 62 -0.94 -10.61 -2.02
C LEU A 62 0.06 -11.41 -2.84
N HIS A 63 -0.11 -11.40 -4.17
CA HIS A 63 0.69 -12.20 -5.11
C HIS A 63 1.93 -11.46 -5.57
N ALA A 64 1.79 -10.18 -5.91
CA ALA A 64 2.87 -9.36 -6.41
C ALA A 64 2.60 -7.88 -6.10
N VAL A 65 3.69 -7.14 -5.89
CA VAL A 65 3.66 -5.68 -5.82
C VAL A 65 4.64 -5.13 -6.83
N LEU A 66 4.17 -4.18 -7.64
CA LEU A 66 4.90 -3.58 -8.74
C LEU A 66 4.98 -2.07 -8.47
N GLY A 67 6.18 -1.53 -8.29
CA GLY A 67 6.36 -0.12 -8.00
C GLY A 67 7.75 0.23 -7.49
N GLY A 68 8.00 1.52 -7.30
CA GLY A 68 9.24 2.02 -6.71
C GLY A 68 9.21 1.87 -5.19
N VAL A 69 10.20 1.18 -4.63
CA VAL A 69 10.47 1.21 -3.19
C VAL A 69 11.26 2.49 -2.91
N ALA A 70 10.66 3.47 -2.24
CA ALA A 70 11.43 4.59 -1.69
C ALA A 70 12.35 4.05 -0.59
N THR A 71 13.61 3.82 -0.93
CA THR A 71 14.69 3.59 0.03
C THR A 71 15.18 4.95 0.52
N THR A 72 14.44 5.60 1.39
CA THR A 72 14.92 6.77 2.15
C THR A 72 15.45 6.33 3.50
#